data_AF-A0A920SLE8-F1
#
_entry.id   AF-A0A920SLE8-F1
#
_cell.length_a   1.000
_cell.length_b   1.000
_cell.length_c   1.000
_cell.angle_alpha   90.00
_cell.angle_beta   90.00
_cell.angle_gamma   90.00
#
_symmetry.space_group_name_H-M   'P 1'
#
loop_
_entity.id
_entity.type
_entity.pdbx_description
1 polymer ?
#
loop_
_entity_poly.entity_id
_entity_poly.type
_entity_poly.pdbx_seq_one_letter_code
_entity_poly.pdbx_strand_id
1 'polypeptide(L)'
;MRIRRNRLLAAPLFALLGIAAFASPAQASGESVGSCMAEVIHEAEEHHGKDHDVLHDEHVQDELEKCFEAPNPILPELNEIVWGGAAFLILFVVMVKKGFPAVKGAMDARAEKIRTDLDAAEQARTDAQAVQADYEARLADAKAEASRLIDEARAAADQVKTDLMARHEAEMAELRNRAAADIESSRTQAIADLRADVAGIALGAAERVVQSSLDADVQGRLIDAYIDEVAGGNG
;
A
#
# COMPACT_ATOMS: atom_id res chain seq x y z
N MET A 1 21.83 -15.44 12.24
CA MET A 1 22.36 -16.74 11.74
C MET A 1 21.37 -17.28 10.73
N ARG A 2 21.66 -17.66 9.49
CA ARG A 2 22.89 -18.15 8.85
C ARG A 2 23.05 -17.53 7.45
N ILE A 3 24.29 -17.14 7.20
CA ILE A 3 24.83 -16.62 5.93
C ILE A 3 25.18 -17.81 5.05
N ARG A 4 24.70 -17.86 3.80
CA ARG A 4 25.29 -18.73 2.76
C ARG A 4 26.19 -17.90 1.87
N ARG A 5 27.46 -17.83 2.30
CA ARG A 5 28.61 -17.64 1.42
C ARG A 5 28.76 -18.90 0.56
N ASN A 6 29.27 -18.67 -0.65
CA ASN A 6 30.29 -19.45 -1.35
C ASN A 6 29.91 -20.19 -2.65
N ARG A 7 30.77 -19.90 -3.65
CA ARG A 7 31.27 -20.73 -4.76
C ARG A 7 30.44 -20.75 -6.02
N LEU A 8 30.90 -19.97 -7.02
CA LEU A 8 31.26 -20.44 -8.37
C LEU A 8 31.88 -19.26 -9.16
N LEU A 9 33.04 -18.79 -8.69
CA LEU A 9 34.04 -18.15 -9.53
C LEU A 9 34.99 -19.27 -9.96
N ALA A 10 34.69 -19.91 -11.07
CA ALA A 10 35.55 -20.87 -11.76
C ALA A 10 35.48 -20.53 -13.25
N ALA A 11 36.65 -20.31 -13.82
CA ALA A 11 36.89 -19.70 -15.12
C ALA A 11 36.34 -20.54 -16.29
N PRO A 12 36.35 -19.97 -17.51
CA PRO A 12 37.43 -20.42 -18.38
C PRO A 12 38.26 -19.23 -18.85
N LEU A 13 39.44 -19.16 -18.26
CA LEU A 13 40.62 -18.42 -18.68
C LEU A 13 41.22 -19.09 -19.93
N PHE A 14 40.38 -19.37 -20.92
CA PHE A 14 40.72 -20.09 -22.16
C PHE A 14 40.55 -19.23 -23.42
N ALA A 15 40.30 -17.92 -23.26
CA ALA A 15 40.16 -16.98 -24.37
C ALA A 15 41.35 -16.01 -24.52
N LEU A 16 42.42 -16.15 -23.73
CA LEU A 16 43.61 -15.25 -23.77
C LEU A 16 44.94 -15.96 -24.07
N LEU A 17 44.93 -17.27 -24.35
CA LEU A 17 46.14 -18.02 -24.74
C LEU A 17 45.99 -18.64 -26.14
N GLY A 18 45.43 -17.87 -27.07
CA GLY A 18 45.29 -18.23 -28.49
C GLY A 18 45.81 -17.16 -29.46
N ILE A 19 46.61 -16.20 -28.96
CA ILE A 19 47.14 -15.05 -29.74
C ILE A 19 48.68 -15.10 -29.82
N ALA A 20 49.30 -16.28 -29.66
CA ALA A 20 50.75 -16.43 -29.76
C ALA A 20 51.20 -17.66 -30.57
N ALA A 21 50.37 -18.11 -31.52
CA ALA A 21 50.74 -19.19 -32.46
C ALA A 21 50.41 -18.85 -33.93
N PHE A 22 50.25 -17.56 -34.25
CA PHE A 22 50.18 -17.06 -35.64
C PHE A 22 51.26 -16.01 -35.89
N ALA A 23 52.48 -16.35 -35.49
CA ALA A 23 53.70 -15.79 -36.06
C ALA A 23 54.64 -16.95 -36.39
N SER A 24 54.11 -18.00 -37.04
CA SER A 24 54.96 -18.68 -38.01
C SER A 24 55.15 -17.70 -39.16
N PRO A 25 56.38 -17.36 -39.56
CA PRO A 25 56.54 -16.90 -40.93
C PRO A 25 55.95 -18.02 -41.77
N ALA A 26 54.97 -17.69 -42.60
CA ALA A 26 54.61 -18.57 -43.69
C ALA A 26 55.91 -18.76 -44.47
N GLN A 27 56.60 -19.86 -44.24
CA GLN A 27 57.62 -20.36 -45.15
C GLN A 27 56.82 -20.93 -46.31
N ALA A 28 56.28 -20.03 -47.13
CA ALA A 28 55.98 -20.34 -48.51
C ALA A 28 57.33 -20.64 -49.14
N SER A 29 57.71 -21.91 -49.16
CA SER A 29 58.84 -22.46 -49.90
C SER A 29 58.54 -22.45 -51.40
N GLY A 30 57.96 -21.37 -51.90
CA GLY A 30 58.03 -21.05 -53.32
C GLY A 30 59.27 -20.18 -53.46
N GLU A 31 60.24 -20.61 -54.24
CA GLU A 31 61.31 -19.73 -54.71
C GLU A 31 60.65 -18.46 -55.22
N SER A 32 60.90 -17.34 -54.53
CA SER A 32 60.35 -16.08 -54.97
C SER A 32 60.90 -15.83 -56.37
N VAL A 33 60.07 -15.29 -57.27
CA VAL A 33 60.50 -14.93 -58.63
C VAL A 33 61.82 -14.14 -58.60
N GLY A 34 62.00 -13.28 -57.58
CA GLY A 34 63.24 -12.53 -57.36
C GLY A 34 64.47 -13.36 -57.00
N SER A 35 64.35 -14.50 -56.30
CA SER A 35 65.50 -15.38 -56.03
C SER A 35 65.86 -16.22 -57.25
N CYS A 36 64.85 -16.72 -57.99
CA CYS A 36 65.05 -17.43 -59.27
C CYS A 36 65.77 -16.53 -60.31
N MET A 37 65.32 -15.27 -60.45
CA MET A 37 65.97 -14.28 -61.32
C MET A 37 67.39 -13.92 -60.86
N ALA A 38 67.62 -13.79 -59.55
CA ALA A 38 68.95 -13.45 -59.03
C ALA A 38 69.96 -14.58 -59.27
N GLU A 39 69.54 -15.85 -59.17
CA GLU A 39 70.36 -17.02 -59.48
C GLU A 39 70.77 -17.03 -60.98
N VAL A 40 69.79 -16.87 -61.87
CA VAL A 40 70.02 -16.88 -63.33
C VAL A 40 70.93 -15.73 -63.78
N ILE A 41 70.79 -14.54 -63.20
CA ILE A 41 71.64 -13.38 -63.51
C ILE A 41 73.07 -13.58 -62.97
N HIS A 42 73.22 -14.17 -61.77
CA HIS A 42 74.55 -14.44 -61.19
C HIS A 42 75.34 -15.46 -62.01
N GLU A 43 74.68 -16.51 -62.50
CA GLU A 43 75.32 -17.55 -63.31
C GLU A 43 75.71 -17.04 -64.71
N ALA A 44 74.89 -16.16 -65.30
CA ALA A 44 75.21 -15.51 -66.57
C ALA A 44 76.41 -14.54 -66.48
N GLU A 45 76.59 -13.87 -65.34
CA GLU A 45 77.70 -12.94 -65.09
C GLU A 45 79.05 -13.66 -64.85
N GLU A 46 79.04 -14.90 -64.37
CA GLU A 46 80.27 -15.66 -64.09
C GLU A 46 80.89 -16.28 -65.37
N HIS A 47 80.07 -16.63 -66.35
CA HIS A 47 80.53 -17.23 -67.61
C HIS A 47 80.92 -16.20 -68.70
N HIS A 48 80.42 -14.97 -68.63
CA HIS A 48 80.70 -13.92 -69.63
C HIS A 48 81.26 -12.65 -68.96
N GLY A 49 82.58 -12.46 -69.02
CA GLY A 49 83.24 -11.28 -68.47
C GLY A 49 82.80 -9.98 -69.13
N LYS A 50 82.25 -9.05 -68.35
CA LYS A 50 82.04 -7.60 -68.61
C LYS A 50 81.87 -7.19 -70.08
N ASP A 51 80.91 -7.79 -70.77
CA ASP A 51 80.31 -7.21 -71.98
C ASP A 51 78.83 -6.95 -71.70
N HIS A 52 78.35 -5.78 -72.11
CA HIS A 52 77.07 -5.19 -71.70
C HIS A 52 75.80 -5.83 -72.32
N ASP A 53 75.90 -7.00 -72.95
CA ASP A 53 74.83 -7.58 -73.79
C ASP A 53 74.39 -9.01 -73.40
N VAL A 54 74.40 -9.33 -72.10
CA VAL A 54 73.96 -10.65 -71.58
C VAL A 54 72.42 -10.83 -71.59
N LEU A 55 71.67 -9.73 -71.64
CA LEU A 55 70.19 -9.72 -71.55
C LEU A 55 69.48 -10.10 -72.86
N HIS A 56 70.24 -10.32 -73.94
CA HIS A 56 69.72 -10.64 -75.28
C HIS A 56 70.04 -12.07 -75.74
N ASP A 57 70.63 -12.89 -74.87
CA ASP A 57 70.80 -14.32 -75.13
C ASP A 57 69.45 -15.06 -74.98
N GLU A 58 69.04 -15.80 -76.02
CA GLU A 58 67.77 -16.53 -76.11
C GLU A 58 67.65 -17.57 -74.98
N HIS A 59 68.76 -18.17 -74.54
CA HIS A 59 68.76 -19.15 -73.45
C HIS A 59 68.49 -18.54 -72.08
N VAL A 60 68.94 -17.30 -71.85
CA VAL A 60 68.74 -16.59 -70.58
C VAL A 60 67.30 -16.08 -70.47
N GLN A 61 66.69 -15.70 -71.60
CA GLN A 61 65.27 -15.31 -71.62
C GLN A 61 64.32 -16.49 -71.32
N ASP A 62 64.58 -17.68 -71.87
CA ASP A 62 63.77 -18.88 -71.64
C ASP A 62 63.78 -19.35 -70.17
N GLU A 63 64.93 -19.26 -69.49
CA GLU A 63 65.05 -19.58 -68.07
C GLU A 63 64.36 -18.53 -67.19
N LEU A 64 64.44 -17.25 -67.59
CA LEU A 64 63.75 -16.16 -66.89
C LEU A 64 62.22 -16.30 -67.02
N GLU A 65 61.71 -16.72 -68.18
CA GLU A 65 60.28 -16.93 -68.44
C GLU A 65 59.68 -18.04 -67.57
N LYS A 66 60.41 -19.13 -67.32
CA LYS A 66 59.99 -20.20 -66.41
C LYS A 66 59.87 -19.72 -64.95
N CYS A 67 60.68 -18.74 -64.53
CA CYS A 67 60.53 -18.12 -63.21
C CYS A 67 59.23 -17.28 -63.10
N PHE A 68 58.63 -16.84 -64.21
CA PHE A 68 57.43 -16.00 -64.25
C PHE A 68 56.12 -16.76 -64.45
N GLU A 69 56.16 -18.07 -64.68
CA GLU A 69 54.97 -18.90 -64.84
C GLU A 69 54.29 -19.13 -63.48
N ALA A 70 53.44 -18.18 -63.06
CA ALA A 70 52.64 -18.30 -61.85
C ALA A 70 51.52 -19.35 -62.04
N PRO A 71 51.39 -20.35 -61.14
CA PRO A 71 50.25 -21.26 -61.18
C PRO A 71 48.93 -20.48 -61.11
N ASN A 72 47.99 -20.88 -61.96
CA ASN A 72 46.81 -20.12 -62.36
C ASN A 72 45.96 -19.58 -61.17
N PRO A 73 45.80 -18.25 -60.98
CA PRO A 73 45.18 -17.62 -59.81
C PRO A 73 43.65 -17.72 -59.72
N ILE A 74 42.99 -18.36 -60.69
CA ILE A 74 41.53 -18.50 -60.74
C ILE A 74 41.07 -19.88 -60.24
N LEU A 75 41.96 -20.88 -60.27
CA LEU A 75 41.64 -22.24 -59.84
C LEU A 75 42.64 -22.69 -58.78
N PRO A 76 42.30 -22.56 -57.49
CA PRO A 76 43.17 -23.04 -56.43
C PRO A 76 43.36 -24.56 -56.56
N GLU A 77 44.47 -25.03 -56.04
CA GLU A 77 44.84 -26.44 -56.03
C GLU A 77 43.71 -27.26 -55.42
N LEU A 78 43.37 -28.42 -56.01
CA LEU A 78 42.23 -29.25 -55.57
C LEU A 78 42.28 -29.57 -54.06
N ASN A 79 43.47 -29.60 -53.49
CA ASN A 79 43.70 -29.79 -52.05
C ASN A 79 43.10 -28.66 -51.21
N GLU A 80 43.21 -27.39 -51.62
CA GLU A 80 42.65 -26.25 -50.87
C GLU A 80 41.12 -26.26 -50.89
N ILE A 81 40.51 -26.67 -52.00
CA ILE A 81 39.05 -26.81 -52.09
C ILE A 81 38.55 -27.93 -51.18
N VAL A 82 39.26 -29.07 -51.12
CA VAL A 82 38.88 -30.19 -50.26
C VAL A 82 39.04 -29.84 -48.78
N TRP A 83 40.19 -29.28 -48.37
CA TRP A 83 40.43 -28.92 -46.97
C TRP A 83 39.62 -27.71 -46.52
N GLY A 84 39.50 -26.67 -47.36
CA GLY A 84 38.66 -25.50 -47.10
C GLY A 84 37.18 -25.84 -47.06
N GLY A 85 36.71 -26.68 -47.99
CA GLY A 85 35.35 -27.21 -48.00
C GLY A 85 35.04 -28.09 -46.79
N ALA A 86 35.99 -28.94 -46.36
CA ALA A 86 35.85 -29.73 -45.15
C ALA A 86 35.77 -28.86 -43.89
N ALA A 87 36.61 -27.83 -43.77
CA ALA A 87 36.56 -26.87 -42.67
C ALA A 87 35.24 -26.09 -42.63
N PHE A 88 34.75 -25.64 -43.80
CA PHE A 88 33.45 -24.99 -43.94
C PHE A 88 32.31 -25.92 -43.53
N LEU A 89 32.31 -27.18 -43.97
CA LEU A 89 31.30 -28.16 -43.60
C LEU A 89 31.29 -28.45 -42.10
N ILE A 90 32.46 -28.59 -41.48
CA ILE A 90 32.56 -28.79 -40.02
C ILE A 90 31.96 -27.59 -39.28
N LEU A 91 32.33 -26.37 -39.68
CA LEU A 91 31.77 -25.15 -39.09
C LEU A 91 30.26 -25.05 -39.32
N PHE A 92 29.79 -25.35 -40.53
CA PHE A 92 28.38 -25.32 -40.90
C PHE A 92 27.56 -26.30 -40.06
N VAL A 93 28.04 -27.53 -39.87
CA VAL A 93 27.38 -28.53 -39.02
C VAL A 93 27.31 -28.06 -37.57
N VAL A 94 28.37 -27.47 -37.04
CA VAL A 94 28.38 -26.90 -35.67
C VAL A 94 27.38 -25.74 -35.55
N MET A 95 27.33 -24.85 -36.53
CA MET A 95 26.41 -23.71 -36.56
C MET A 95 24.95 -24.15 -36.66
N VAL A 96 24.64 -25.13 -37.51
CA VAL A 96 23.28 -25.68 -37.62
C VAL A 96 22.88 -26.41 -36.35
N LYS A 97 23.78 -27.24 -35.80
CA LYS A 97 23.49 -28.04 -34.61
C LYS A 97 23.36 -27.20 -33.34
N LYS A 98 24.05 -26.06 -33.22
CA LYS A 98 24.10 -25.27 -31.98
C LYS A 98 23.60 -23.83 -32.11
N GLY A 99 23.82 -23.17 -33.24
CA GLY A 99 23.39 -21.79 -33.49
C GLY A 99 21.88 -21.66 -33.67
N PHE A 100 21.29 -22.45 -34.57
CA PHE A 100 19.83 -22.42 -34.81
C PHE A 100 18.98 -22.70 -33.55
N PRO A 101 19.26 -23.74 -32.73
CA PRO A 101 18.47 -23.97 -31.53
C PRO A 101 18.65 -22.86 -30.49
N ALA A 102 19.83 -22.23 -30.39
CA ALA A 102 20.06 -21.11 -29.48
C ALA A 102 19.23 -19.86 -29.88
N VAL A 103 19.17 -19.53 -31.17
CA VAL A 103 18.38 -18.40 -31.67
C VAL A 103 16.88 -18.67 -31.50
N LYS A 104 16.41 -19.87 -31.86
CA LYS A 104 15.02 -20.28 -31.69
C LYS A 104 14.61 -20.21 -30.21
N GLY A 105 15.42 -20.76 -29.31
CA GLY A 105 15.17 -20.70 -27.87
C GLY A 105 15.11 -19.28 -27.33
N ALA A 106 15.95 -18.36 -27.83
CA ALA A 106 15.90 -16.95 -27.43
C ALA A 106 14.62 -16.24 -27.91
N MET A 107 14.14 -16.54 -29.13
CA MET A 107 12.88 -15.99 -29.65
C MET A 107 11.67 -16.55 -28.91
N ASP A 108 11.66 -17.87 -28.67
CA ASP A 108 10.59 -18.54 -27.92
C ASP A 108 10.53 -18.00 -26.49
N ALA A 109 11.68 -17.83 -25.81
CA ALA A 109 11.74 -17.24 -24.47
C ALA A 109 11.24 -15.78 -24.43
N ARG A 110 11.51 -14.99 -25.48
CA ARG A 110 10.96 -13.62 -25.59
C ARG A 110 9.45 -13.65 -25.80
N ALA A 111 8.96 -14.51 -26.69
CA ALA A 111 7.54 -14.65 -26.95
C ALA A 111 6.79 -15.09 -25.68
N GLU A 112 7.34 -16.04 -24.93
CA GLU A 112 6.77 -16.54 -23.69
C GLU A 112 6.72 -15.48 -22.61
N LYS A 113 7.79 -14.68 -22.45
CA LYS A 113 7.79 -13.54 -21.53
C LYS A 113 6.71 -12.53 -21.88
N ILE A 114 6.59 -12.17 -23.16
CA ILE A 114 5.57 -11.21 -23.61
C ILE A 114 4.16 -11.73 -23.31
N ARG A 115 3.90 -13.02 -23.56
CA ARG A 115 2.60 -13.64 -23.21
C ARG A 115 2.35 -13.57 -21.71
N THR A 116 3.32 -14.00 -20.92
CA THR A 116 3.22 -13.97 -19.45
C THR A 116 2.98 -12.56 -18.92
N ASP A 117 3.69 -11.56 -19.46
CA ASP A 117 3.56 -10.17 -19.05
C ASP A 117 2.19 -9.59 -19.44
N LEU A 118 1.67 -9.95 -20.62
CA LEU A 118 0.32 -9.58 -21.06
C LEU A 118 -0.76 -10.22 -20.21
N ASP A 119 -0.65 -11.51 -19.92
CA ASP A 119 -1.60 -12.23 -19.07
C ASP A 119 -1.57 -11.67 -17.64
N ALA A 120 -0.38 -11.36 -17.11
CA ALA A 120 -0.24 -10.71 -15.81
C ALA A 120 -0.85 -9.31 -15.79
N ALA A 121 -0.70 -8.53 -16.86
CA ALA A 121 -1.31 -7.20 -16.98
C ALA A 121 -2.84 -7.28 -17.09
N GLU A 122 -3.37 -8.24 -17.84
CA GLU A 122 -4.80 -8.52 -17.98
C GLU A 122 -5.41 -8.90 -16.62
N GLN A 123 -4.74 -9.80 -15.89
CA GLN A 123 -5.14 -10.22 -14.56
C GLN A 123 -5.10 -9.05 -13.57
N ALA A 124 -4.01 -8.28 -13.55
CA ALA A 124 -3.88 -7.11 -12.69
C ALA A 124 -4.97 -6.06 -12.97
N ARG A 125 -5.34 -5.86 -14.24
CA ARG A 125 -6.43 -4.96 -14.62
C ARG A 125 -7.78 -5.48 -14.12
N THR A 126 -8.05 -6.77 -14.28
CA THR A 126 -9.30 -7.41 -13.84
C THR A 126 -9.42 -7.36 -12.31
N ASP A 127 -8.33 -7.66 -11.59
CA ASP A 127 -8.29 -7.59 -10.14
C ASP A 127 -8.48 -6.14 -9.65
N ALA A 128 -7.86 -5.16 -10.31
CA ALA A 128 -8.05 -3.75 -9.98
C ALA A 128 -9.51 -3.30 -10.19
N GLN A 129 -10.15 -3.73 -11.28
CA GLN A 129 -11.57 -3.47 -11.54
C GLN A 129 -12.47 -4.12 -10.48
N ALA A 130 -12.17 -5.36 -10.09
CA ALA A 130 -12.92 -6.07 -9.05
C ALA A 130 -12.77 -5.37 -7.68
N VAL A 131 -11.56 -4.95 -7.31
CA VAL A 131 -11.30 -4.20 -6.08
C VAL A 131 -11.99 -2.84 -6.10
N GLN A 132 -12.01 -2.15 -7.24
CA GLN A 132 -12.73 -0.89 -7.39
C GLN A 132 -14.24 -1.09 -7.19
N ALA A 133 -14.83 -2.11 -7.82
CA ALA A 133 -16.23 -2.43 -7.66
C ALA A 133 -16.60 -2.79 -6.22
N ASP A 134 -15.79 -3.60 -5.53
CA ASP A 134 -15.97 -3.92 -4.11
C ASP A 134 -15.87 -2.66 -3.23
N TYR A 135 -14.91 -1.77 -3.51
CA TYR A 135 -14.76 -0.52 -2.79
C TYR A 135 -15.96 0.42 -2.98
N GLU A 136 -16.46 0.56 -4.20
CA GLU A 136 -17.66 1.35 -4.50
C GLU A 136 -18.90 0.76 -3.82
N ALA A 137 -19.06 -0.56 -3.82
CA ALA A 137 -20.13 -1.24 -3.12
C ALA A 137 -20.07 -1.01 -1.61
N ARG A 138 -18.89 -1.15 -0.98
CA ARG A 138 -18.69 -0.86 0.45
C ARG A 138 -18.97 0.60 0.79
N LEU A 139 -18.59 1.53 -0.09
CA LEU A 139 -18.87 2.96 0.13
C LEU A 139 -20.38 3.24 0.05
N ALA A 140 -21.09 2.59 -0.88
CA ALA A 140 -22.54 2.71 -0.98
C ALA A 140 -23.24 2.13 0.26
N ASP A 141 -22.82 0.95 0.71
CA ASP A 141 -23.35 0.28 1.90
C ASP A 141 -23.09 1.12 3.17
N ALA A 142 -21.86 1.62 3.36
CA ALA A 142 -21.52 2.48 4.49
C ALA A 142 -22.34 3.78 4.50
N LYS A 143 -22.63 4.36 3.33
CA LYS A 143 -23.50 5.54 3.23
C LYS A 143 -24.95 5.20 3.59
N ALA A 144 -25.46 4.07 3.11
CA ALA A 144 -26.82 3.63 3.42
C ALA A 144 -26.98 3.33 4.93
N GLU A 145 -26.00 2.66 5.53
CA GLU A 145 -25.95 2.37 6.96
C GLU A 145 -25.86 3.66 7.79
N ALA A 146 -25.03 4.62 7.38
CA ALA A 146 -24.95 5.93 8.04
C ALA A 146 -26.27 6.70 7.98
N SER A 147 -26.95 6.70 6.83
CA SER A 147 -28.28 7.29 6.70
C SER A 147 -29.30 6.60 7.61
N ARG A 148 -29.31 5.27 7.64
CA ARG A 148 -30.19 4.50 8.53
C ARG A 148 -29.94 4.84 10.00
N LEU A 149 -28.68 4.88 10.42
CA LEU A 149 -28.30 5.23 11.79
C LEU A 149 -28.75 6.66 12.17
N ILE A 150 -28.63 7.62 11.25
CA ILE A 150 -29.10 8.99 11.48
C ILE A 150 -30.62 9.03 11.64
N ASP A 151 -31.36 8.29 10.81
CA ASP A 151 -32.82 8.25 10.89
C ASP A 151 -33.30 7.52 12.17
N GLU A 152 -32.64 6.43 12.56
CA GLU A 152 -32.88 5.74 13.84
C GLU A 152 -32.58 6.67 15.03
N ALA A 153 -31.47 7.41 14.99
CA ALA A 153 -31.10 8.35 16.05
C ALA A 153 -32.11 9.50 16.16
N ARG A 154 -32.63 10.00 15.04
CA ARG A 154 -33.70 11.02 15.02
C ARG A 154 -34.99 10.48 15.62
N ALA A 155 -35.41 9.28 15.22
CA ALA A 155 -36.60 8.63 15.76
C ALA A 155 -36.48 8.38 17.27
N ALA A 156 -35.32 7.92 17.73
CA ALA A 156 -35.03 7.73 19.14
C ALA A 156 -35.04 9.06 19.91
N ALA A 157 -34.45 10.13 19.35
CA ALA A 157 -34.47 11.46 19.96
C ALA A 157 -35.89 12.01 20.10
N ASP A 158 -36.74 11.82 19.09
CA ASP A 158 -38.15 12.23 19.15
C ASP A 158 -38.95 11.42 20.18
N GLN A 159 -38.67 10.11 20.31
CA GLN A 159 -39.26 9.29 21.36
C GLN A 159 -38.83 9.74 22.76
N VAL A 160 -37.54 10.00 22.96
CA VAL A 160 -37.03 10.51 24.24
C VAL A 160 -37.64 11.87 24.57
N LYS A 161 -37.76 12.75 23.58
CA LYS A 161 -38.39 14.06 23.76
C LYS A 161 -39.85 13.93 24.20
N THR A 162 -40.62 13.07 23.55
CA THR A 162 -42.03 12.85 23.88
C THR A 162 -42.22 12.22 25.26
N ASP A 163 -41.40 11.21 25.61
CA ASP A 163 -41.40 10.61 26.95
C ASP A 163 -41.02 11.64 28.03
N LEU A 164 -39.98 12.45 27.79
CA LEU A 164 -39.54 13.46 28.74
C LEU A 164 -40.61 14.55 28.94
N MET A 165 -41.29 14.99 27.87
CA MET A 165 -42.40 15.93 27.98
C MET A 165 -43.57 15.34 28.76
N ALA A 166 -43.95 14.08 28.49
CA ALA A 166 -45.03 13.41 29.22
C ALA A 166 -44.70 13.25 30.71
N ARG A 167 -43.47 12.87 31.05
CA ARG A 167 -43.01 12.77 32.44
C ARG A 167 -43.03 14.13 33.13
N HIS A 168 -42.51 15.17 32.48
CA HIS A 168 -42.55 16.52 33.05
C HIS A 168 -43.97 17.04 33.26
N GLU A 169 -44.89 16.78 32.33
CA GLU A 169 -46.29 17.16 32.51
C GLU A 169 -46.91 16.45 33.72
N ALA A 170 -46.62 15.15 33.89
CA ALA A 170 -47.07 14.37 35.05
C ALA A 170 -46.48 14.90 36.37
N GLU A 171 -45.17 15.15 36.42
CA GLU A 171 -44.48 15.72 37.58
C GLU A 171 -45.01 17.11 37.94
N MET A 172 -45.25 17.97 36.94
CA MET A 172 -45.80 19.31 37.15
C MET A 172 -47.25 19.26 37.65
N ALA A 173 -48.05 18.31 37.16
CA ALA A 173 -49.41 18.09 37.67
C ALA A 173 -49.38 17.62 39.14
N GLU A 174 -48.49 16.68 39.47
CA GLU A 174 -48.30 16.22 40.84
C GLU A 174 -47.83 17.35 41.77
N LEU A 175 -46.85 18.14 41.34
CA LEU A 175 -46.34 19.28 42.10
C LEU A 175 -47.44 20.31 42.37
N ARG A 176 -48.28 20.62 41.36
CA ARG A 176 -49.43 21.53 41.53
C ARG A 176 -50.43 20.99 42.54
N ASN A 177 -50.72 19.69 42.51
CA ASN A 177 -51.64 19.06 43.46
C ASN A 177 -51.08 19.11 44.89
N ARG A 178 -49.79 18.81 45.08
CA ARG A 178 -49.13 18.93 46.38
C ARG A 178 -49.12 20.37 46.88
N ALA A 179 -48.75 21.33 46.05
CA ALA A 179 -48.76 22.75 46.40
C ALA A 179 -50.16 23.24 46.79
N ALA A 180 -51.21 22.80 46.09
CA ALA A 180 -52.58 23.13 46.44
C ALA A 180 -53.00 22.53 47.81
N ALA A 181 -52.60 21.29 48.10
CA ALA A 181 -52.83 20.67 49.39
C ALA A 181 -52.08 21.37 50.54
N ASP A 182 -50.82 21.77 50.30
CA ASP A 182 -50.00 22.51 51.27
C ASP A 182 -50.59 23.90 51.56
N ILE A 183 -51.11 24.59 50.52
CA ILE A 183 -51.80 25.87 50.68
C ILE A 183 -53.06 25.71 51.55
N GLU A 184 -53.87 24.68 51.31
CA GLU A 184 -55.10 24.46 52.10
C GLU A 184 -54.79 24.09 53.55
N SER A 185 -53.74 23.28 53.77
CA SER A 185 -53.25 22.95 55.11
C SER A 185 -52.75 24.19 55.84
N SER A 186 -51.92 25.00 55.19
CA SER A 186 -51.39 26.26 55.73
C SER A 186 -52.51 27.26 56.03
N ARG A 187 -53.54 27.34 55.18
CA ARG A 187 -54.71 28.17 55.40
C ARG A 187 -55.49 27.73 56.65
N THR A 188 -55.69 26.42 56.81
CA THR A 188 -56.38 25.86 57.97
C THR A 188 -55.62 26.13 59.26
N GLN A 189 -54.28 25.98 59.24
CA GLN A 189 -53.41 26.33 60.36
C GLN A 189 -53.49 27.84 60.69
N ALA A 190 -53.35 28.71 59.70
CA ALA A 190 -53.44 30.15 59.91
C ALA A 190 -54.80 30.60 60.49
N ILE A 191 -55.90 29.96 60.07
CA ILE A 191 -57.24 30.22 60.64
C ILE A 191 -57.32 29.72 62.10
N ALA A 192 -56.72 28.57 62.41
CA ALA A 192 -56.68 28.04 63.77
C ALA A 192 -55.88 28.95 64.69
N ASP A 193 -54.72 29.43 64.26
CA ASP A 193 -53.86 30.37 64.99
C ASP A 193 -54.59 31.69 65.24
N LEU A 194 -55.23 32.26 64.20
CA LEU A 194 -56.06 33.46 64.33
C LEU A 194 -57.20 33.28 65.35
N ARG A 195 -57.84 32.12 65.38
CA ARG A 195 -58.90 31.83 66.36
C ARG A 195 -58.34 31.75 67.79
N ALA A 196 -57.15 31.15 67.97
CA ALA A 196 -56.49 31.08 69.26
C ALA A 196 -56.09 32.48 69.76
N ASP A 197 -55.53 33.32 68.88
CA ASP A 197 -55.17 34.70 69.20
C ASP A 197 -56.39 35.54 69.59
N VAL A 198 -57.49 35.44 68.82
CA VAL A 198 -58.74 36.14 69.12
C VAL A 198 -59.35 35.65 70.44
N ALA A 199 -59.32 34.34 70.71
CA ALA A 199 -59.79 33.78 71.98
C ALA A 199 -58.96 34.31 73.16
N GLY A 200 -57.64 34.41 73.01
CA GLY A 200 -56.74 35.00 74.00
C GLY A 200 -57.04 36.47 74.28
N ILE A 201 -57.25 37.27 73.22
CA ILE A 201 -57.63 38.69 73.34
C ILE A 201 -59.00 38.82 74.04
N ALA A 202 -59.98 37.98 73.67
CA ALA A 202 -61.31 37.99 74.27
C ALA A 202 -61.28 37.60 75.75
N LEU A 203 -60.52 36.57 76.14
CA LEU A 203 -60.30 36.21 77.55
C LEU A 203 -59.65 37.35 78.31
N GLY A 204 -58.57 37.94 77.79
CA GLY A 204 -57.89 39.06 78.45
C GLY A 204 -58.78 40.30 78.62
N ALA A 205 -59.68 40.58 77.66
CA ALA A 205 -60.68 41.63 77.79
C ALA A 205 -61.73 41.28 78.85
N ALA A 206 -62.23 40.04 78.87
CA ALA A 206 -63.19 39.56 79.87
C ALA A 206 -62.61 39.60 81.29
N GLU A 207 -61.37 39.14 81.48
CA GLU A 207 -60.65 39.25 82.75
C GLU A 207 -60.58 40.70 83.24
N ARG A 208 -60.29 41.64 82.34
CA ARG A 208 -60.20 43.07 82.68
C ARG A 208 -61.56 43.66 83.08
N VAL A 209 -62.64 43.26 82.41
CA VAL A 209 -64.01 43.66 82.78
C VAL A 209 -64.40 43.09 84.15
N VAL A 210 -64.17 41.80 84.39
CA VAL A 210 -64.44 41.15 85.68
C VAL A 210 -63.64 41.81 86.79
N GLN A 211 -62.35 42.08 86.57
CA GLN A 211 -61.52 42.78 87.56
C GLN A 211 -62.02 44.20 87.85
N SER A 212 -62.58 44.89 86.85
CA SER A 212 -63.17 46.22 87.04
C SER A 212 -64.57 46.22 87.68
N SER A 213 -65.30 45.10 87.61
CA SER A 213 -66.66 44.95 88.18
C SER A 213 -66.69 44.28 89.56
N LEU A 214 -65.56 43.74 90.03
CA LEU A 214 -65.37 43.32 91.42
C LEU A 214 -65.31 44.55 92.35
N ASP A 215 -66.47 45.04 92.75
CA ASP A 215 -66.61 45.94 93.91
C ASP A 215 -66.94 45.11 95.17
N ALA A 216 -66.72 45.67 96.37
CA ALA A 216 -66.92 44.97 97.64
C ALA A 216 -68.35 44.39 97.78
N ASP A 217 -69.35 45.07 97.21
CA ASP A 217 -70.76 44.64 97.19
C ASP A 217 -71.06 43.47 96.25
N VAL A 218 -70.22 43.24 95.23
CA VAL A 218 -70.39 42.09 94.29
C VAL A 218 -69.75 40.84 94.88
N GLN A 219 -68.60 40.97 95.56
CA GLN A 219 -67.95 39.87 96.27
C GLN A 219 -68.85 39.26 97.36
N GLY A 220 -69.54 40.10 98.14
CA GLY A 220 -70.48 39.61 99.17
C GLY A 220 -71.60 38.75 98.58
N ARG A 221 -72.22 39.21 97.49
CA ARG A 221 -73.30 38.47 96.80
C ARG A 221 -72.83 37.15 96.18
N LEU A 222 -71.58 37.07 95.69
CA LEU A 222 -71.03 35.82 95.16
C LEU A 222 -70.80 34.77 96.26
N ILE A 223 -70.38 35.21 97.45
CA ILE A 223 -70.16 34.32 98.60
C ILE A 223 -71.49 33.73 99.07
N ASP A 224 -72.53 34.57 99.21
CA ASP A 224 -73.86 34.11 99.62
C ASP A 224 -74.45 33.12 98.61
N ALA A 225 -74.30 33.38 97.30
CA ALA A 225 -74.77 32.47 96.25
C ALA A 225 -74.02 31.12 96.24
N TYR A 226 -72.70 31.11 96.51
CA TYR A 226 -71.94 29.86 96.61
C TYR A 226 -72.34 29.04 97.84
N ILE A 227 -72.62 29.70 98.97
CA ILE A 227 -73.13 29.03 100.17
C ILE A 227 -74.48 28.36 99.88
N ASP A 228 -75.38 29.02 99.13
CA ASP A 228 -76.67 28.43 98.73
C ASP A 228 -76.52 27.25 97.74
N GLU A 229 -75.65 27.33 96.74
CA GLU A 229 -75.42 26.24 95.77
C GLU A 229 -74.83 24.98 96.45
N VAL A 230 -73.83 25.15 97.32
CA VAL A 230 -73.20 24.04 98.04
C VAL A 230 -74.13 23.47 99.11
N ALA A 231 -74.99 24.30 99.71
CA ALA A 231 -76.06 23.83 100.58
C ALA A 231 -77.17 23.09 99.82
N GLY A 232 -77.42 23.44 98.55
CA GLY A 232 -78.45 22.84 97.70
C GLY A 232 -78.03 21.56 96.94
N GLY A 233 -76.74 21.35 96.67
CA GLY A 233 -76.23 20.22 95.86
C GLY A 233 -76.06 18.87 96.57
N ASN A 234 -76.39 18.75 97.87
CA ASN A 234 -76.31 17.50 98.65
C ASN A 234 -77.69 16.86 98.91
N GLY A 235 -78.64 17.00 97.99
CA GLY A 235 -79.94 16.33 97.98
C GLY A 235 -80.04 15.23 96.94
#